data_AF-D2QY83-F1
#
_entry.id   AF-D2QY83-F1
#
_cell.length_a   1.000
_cell.length_b   1.000
_cell.length_c   1.000
_cell.angle_alpha   90.00
_cell.angle_beta   90.00
_cell.angle_gamma   90.00
#
_symmetry.space_group_name_H-M   'P 1'
#
loop_
_entity.id
_entity.type
_entity.pdbx_description
1 polymer ?
#
loop_
_entity_poly.entity_id
_entity_poly.type
_entity_poly.pdbx_seq_one_letter_code
_entity_poly.pdbx_strand_id
1 'polypeptide(L)'
;MTVLCEASDTPRLIPPYEIPPMTDAVTLGSEVVLATLPAADAAGRMLVVLVQTGDGSSCVQLRQQSWAGDVLGWFTQSSVTLEPQQVAALRNSLGSTAGGHDRPATKLPKKFSRLEPSNWQPRIVCAEGA
;
A
#
# COMPACT_ATOMS: atom_id res chain seq x y z
N MET A 1 46.68 -59.75 -12.83
CA MET A 1 46.68 -58.38 -13.40
C MET A 1 45.23 -57.95 -13.45
N THR A 2 44.81 -57.16 -12.46
CA THR A 2 43.41 -56.88 -12.15
C THR A 2 42.97 -55.63 -12.88
N VAL A 3 41.84 -55.69 -13.59
CA VAL A 3 41.11 -54.51 -14.08
C VAL A 3 39.72 -54.56 -13.46
N LEU A 4 39.42 -53.58 -12.61
CA LEU A 4 38.06 -53.25 -12.18
C LEU A 4 37.92 -51.74 -12.33
N CYS A 5 37.23 -51.34 -13.38
CA CYS A 5 36.59 -50.04 -13.50
C CYS A 5 35.11 -50.33 -13.75
N GLU A 6 34.22 -49.86 -12.88
CA GLU A 6 33.05 -49.09 -13.32
C GLU A 6 32.45 -48.34 -12.14
N ALA A 7 32.31 -47.03 -12.32
CA ALA A 7 31.72 -46.11 -11.36
C ALA A 7 30.21 -45.99 -11.67
N SER A 8 29.38 -46.41 -10.72
CA SER A 8 27.93 -46.23 -10.81
C SER A 8 27.53 -44.82 -10.39
N ASP A 9 27.24 -43.99 -11.39
CA ASP A 9 26.60 -42.69 -11.30
C ASP A 9 25.15 -42.86 -10.77
N THR A 10 24.80 -42.20 -9.68
CA THR A 10 23.45 -42.24 -9.08
C THR A 10 22.74 -40.91 -9.33
N PRO A 11 21.58 -40.89 -10.02
CA PRO A 11 20.89 -39.63 -10.29
C PRO A 11 20.25 -39.08 -9.01
N ARG A 12 20.58 -37.83 -8.67
CA ARG A 12 19.99 -37.10 -7.54
C ARG A 12 18.51 -36.81 -7.82
N LEU A 13 17.63 -37.45 -7.05
CA LEU A 13 16.22 -37.07 -6.97
C LEU A 13 16.09 -35.63 -6.46
N ILE A 14 15.46 -34.77 -7.26
CA ILE A 14 15.04 -33.43 -6.87
C ILE A 14 13.83 -33.62 -5.94
N PRO A 15 13.84 -33.09 -4.70
CA PRO A 15 12.68 -33.17 -3.82
C PRO A 15 11.50 -32.39 -4.43
N PRO A 16 10.25 -32.85 -4.24
CA PRO A 16 9.08 -32.12 -4.70
C PRO A 16 9.04 -30.75 -4.02
N TYR A 17 8.82 -29.70 -4.81
CA TYR A 17 8.67 -28.33 -4.33
C TYR A 17 7.41 -28.27 -3.44
N GLU A 18 7.58 -28.28 -2.11
CA GLU A 18 6.52 -27.94 -1.18
C GLU A 18 6.12 -26.48 -1.45
N ILE A 19 4.97 -26.30 -2.09
CA ILE A 19 4.31 -25.00 -2.17
C ILE A 19 3.94 -24.66 -0.72
N PRO A 20 4.54 -23.63 -0.09
CA PRO A 20 4.14 -23.25 1.25
C PRO A 20 2.64 -22.92 1.20
N PRO A 21 1.84 -23.34 2.20
CA PRO A 21 0.47 -22.89 2.28
C PRO A 21 0.50 -21.36 2.34
N MET A 22 -0.04 -20.69 1.32
CA MET A 22 -0.39 -19.28 1.40
C MET A 22 -1.45 -19.15 2.49
N THR A 23 -1.02 -19.06 3.74
CA THR A 23 -1.83 -18.62 4.87
C THR A 23 -2.04 -17.11 4.77
N ASP A 24 -2.65 -16.67 3.67
CA ASP A 24 -3.61 -15.59 3.78
C ASP A 24 -4.92 -16.27 4.15
N ALA A 25 -5.02 -16.70 5.42
CA ALA A 25 -6.31 -16.94 6.02
C ALA A 25 -7.04 -15.60 5.92
N VAL A 26 -7.81 -15.43 4.84
CA VAL A 26 -8.63 -14.24 4.59
C VAL A 26 -9.56 -14.14 5.78
N THR A 27 -9.12 -13.39 6.78
CA THR A 27 -9.91 -13.10 7.95
C THR A 27 -11.06 -12.29 7.39
N LEU A 28 -12.27 -12.86 7.39
CA LEU A 28 -13.44 -12.33 6.71
C LEU A 28 -13.73 -10.91 7.24
N GLY A 29 -13.14 -9.94 6.57
CA GLY A 29 -13.16 -8.54 6.94
C GLY A 29 -14.15 -7.77 6.08
N SER A 30 -14.61 -6.62 6.57
CA SER A 30 -15.42 -5.68 5.78
C SER A 30 -14.55 -4.55 5.26
N GLU A 31 -14.88 -4.10 4.05
CA GLU A 31 -14.21 -2.97 3.41
C GLU A 31 -15.22 -1.88 3.07
N VAL A 32 -14.85 -0.63 3.30
CA VAL A 32 -15.68 0.54 3.00
C VAL A 32 -14.84 1.57 2.24
N VAL A 33 -15.27 1.93 1.03
CA VAL A 33 -14.63 3.03 0.28
C VAL A 33 -15.03 4.36 0.92
N LEU A 34 -14.05 5.06 1.49
CA LEU A 34 -14.23 6.37 2.13
C LEU A 34 -14.18 7.51 1.12
N ALA A 35 -13.29 7.41 0.13
CA ALA A 35 -13.14 8.42 -0.90
C ALA A 35 -12.57 7.83 -2.20
N THR A 36 -12.92 8.46 -3.32
CA THR A 36 -12.34 8.21 -4.64
C THR A 36 -11.70 9.51 -5.11
N LEU A 37 -10.38 9.50 -5.28
CA LEU A 37 -9.61 10.62 -5.80
C LEU A 37 -9.31 10.33 -7.28
N PRO A 38 -9.71 11.20 -8.22
CA PRO A 38 -9.39 11.00 -9.63
C PRO A 38 -7.88 11.11 -9.87
N ALA A 39 -7.34 10.30 -10.79
CA ALA A 39 -6.00 10.54 -11.31
C ALA A 39 -6.01 11.69 -12.33
N ALA A 40 -4.83 12.03 -12.85
CA ALA A 40 -4.71 13.03 -13.92
C ALA A 40 -5.33 12.56 -15.25
N ASP A 41 -5.35 11.24 -15.48
CA ASP A 41 -6.02 10.61 -16.60
C ASP A 41 -7.38 10.01 -16.18
N ALA A 42 -8.26 9.80 -17.17
CA ALA A 42 -9.58 9.23 -16.94
C ALA A 42 -9.57 7.72 -16.67
N ALA A 43 -8.42 7.06 -16.87
CA ALA A 43 -8.26 5.62 -16.71
C ALA A 43 -7.75 5.23 -15.32
N GLY A 44 -7.36 6.20 -14.48
CA GLY A 44 -6.80 5.99 -13.16
C GLY A 44 -7.63 6.62 -12.04
N ARG A 45 -7.58 6.00 -10.86
CA ARG A 45 -8.10 6.59 -9.61
C ARG A 45 -7.34 6.07 -8.40
N MET A 46 -7.37 6.83 -7.33
CA MET A 46 -6.91 6.40 -6.00
C MET A 46 -8.13 6.24 -5.10
N LEU A 47 -8.33 5.05 -4.52
CA LEU A 47 -9.34 4.82 -3.50
C LEU A 47 -8.73 4.93 -2.12
N VAL A 48 -9.44 5.61 -1.21
CA VAL A 48 -9.21 5.53 0.23
C VAL A 48 -10.21 4.54 0.78
N VAL A 49 -9.74 3.42 1.32
CA VAL A 49 -10.57 2.30 1.78
C VAL A 49 -10.30 2.06 3.26
N LEU A 50 -11.36 1.99 4.07
CA LEU A 50 -11.27 1.45 5.42
C LEU A 50 -11.39 -0.06 5.33
N VAL A 51 -10.40 -0.78 5.83
CA VAL A 51 -10.40 -2.25 5.91
C VAL A 51 -10.54 -2.61 7.39
N GLN A 52 -11.53 -3.43 7.70
CA GLN A 52 -11.73 -4.00 9.03
C GLN A 52 -11.47 -5.49 8.92
N THR A 53 -10.51 -6.00 9.67
CA THR A 53 -10.15 -7.42 9.65
C THR A 53 -11.00 -8.18 10.68
N GLY A 54 -11.15 -9.49 10.48
CA GLY A 54 -11.98 -10.32 11.36
C GLY A 54 -11.45 -10.47 12.79
N ASP A 55 -10.21 -10.04 13.07
CA ASP A 55 -9.64 -9.94 14.42
C ASP A 55 -10.05 -8.65 15.16
N GLY A 56 -10.89 -7.81 14.53
CA GLY A 56 -11.37 -6.55 15.09
C GLY A 56 -10.41 -5.37 14.92
N SER A 57 -9.25 -5.57 14.28
CA SER A 57 -8.38 -4.47 13.90
C SER A 57 -8.89 -3.75 12.65
N SER A 58 -8.41 -2.51 12.45
CA SER A 58 -8.81 -1.69 11.31
C SER A 58 -7.67 -0.84 10.81
N CYS A 59 -7.52 -0.76 9.50
CA CYS A 59 -6.50 0.05 8.84
C CYS A 59 -7.09 0.79 7.64
N VAL A 60 -6.39 1.81 7.16
CA VAL A 60 -6.75 2.52 5.93
C VAL A 60 -5.84 2.05 4.81
N GLN A 61 -6.40 1.73 3.67
CA GLN A 61 -5.65 1.44 2.45
C GLN A 61 -5.82 2.55 1.42
N LEU A 62 -4.71 2.95 0.84
CA LEU A 62 -4.68 3.73 -0.40
C LEU A 62 -4.50 2.74 -1.55
N ARG A 63 -5.48 2.64 -2.44
CA ARG A 63 -5.45 1.70 -3.58
C ARG A 63 -5.42 2.46 -4.89
N GLN A 64 -4.35 2.30 -5.65
CA GLN A 64 -4.32 2.76 -7.03
C GLN A 64 -5.09 1.77 -7.89
N GLN A 65 -6.06 2.27 -8.64
CA GLN A 65 -6.82 1.48 -9.59
C GLN A 65 -6.70 2.04 -10.99
N SER A 66 -6.76 1.12 -11.94
CA SER A 66 -6.74 1.42 -13.37
C SER A 66 -7.93 0.75 -14.05
N TRP A 67 -8.44 1.37 -15.11
CA TRP A 67 -9.53 0.86 -15.94
C TRP A 67 -8.98 0.10 -17.13
N ALA A 68 -9.34 -1.17 -17.28
CA ALA A 68 -8.94 -2.03 -18.40
C ALA A 68 -10.12 -2.31 -19.37
N GLY A 69 -10.99 -1.33 -19.59
CA GLY A 69 -12.13 -1.47 -20.48
C GLY A 69 -13.29 -2.26 -19.88
N ASP A 70 -14.34 -2.45 -20.67
CA ASP A 70 -15.62 -3.02 -20.20
C ASP A 70 -15.53 -4.49 -19.79
N VAL A 71 -14.50 -5.20 -20.23
CA VAL A 71 -14.33 -6.64 -19.94
C VAL A 71 -13.77 -6.86 -18.54
N LEU A 72 -12.73 -6.11 -18.15
CA LEU A 72 -12.03 -6.32 -16.88
C LEU A 72 -12.45 -5.29 -15.81
N GLY A 73 -12.91 -4.12 -16.26
CA GLY A 73 -13.30 -3.02 -15.40
C GLY A 73 -12.14 -2.40 -14.62
N TRP A 74 -12.45 -1.94 -13.40
CA TRP A 74 -11.46 -1.39 -12.48
C TRP A 74 -10.70 -2.51 -11.78
N PHE A 75 -9.38 -2.45 -11.82
CA PHE A 75 -8.51 -3.37 -11.10
C PHE A 75 -7.53 -2.60 -10.22
N THR A 76 -7.15 -3.18 -9.09
CA THR A 76 -6.15 -2.59 -8.18
C THR A 76 -4.75 -2.91 -8.69
N GLN A 77 -4.00 -1.88 -9.04
CA GLN A 77 -2.62 -2.01 -9.52
C GLN A 77 -1.62 -2.02 -8.35
N SER A 78 -1.89 -1.21 -7.32
CA SER A 78 -1.06 -1.14 -6.12
C SER A 78 -1.90 -0.78 -4.90
N SER A 79 -1.42 -1.15 -3.71
CA SER A 79 -2.04 -0.75 -2.45
C SER A 79 -0.98 -0.43 -1.40
N VAL A 80 -1.29 0.54 -0.55
CA VAL A 80 -0.49 0.91 0.62
C VAL A 80 -1.39 0.88 1.83
N THR A 81 -1.05 0.05 2.81
CA THR A 81 -1.74 -0.01 4.10
C THR A 81 -1.14 1.02 5.06
N LEU A 82 -2.03 1.73 5.75
CA LEU A 82 -1.71 2.76 6.73
C LEU A 82 -2.37 2.41 8.06
N GLU A 83 -1.56 2.35 9.10
CA GLU A 83 -2.01 2.29 10.48
C GLU A 83 -2.66 3.62 10.89
N PRO A 84 -3.57 3.64 11.88
CA PRO A 84 -4.26 4.85 12.31
C PRO A 84 -3.34 6.05 12.61
N GLN A 85 -2.18 5.80 13.22
CA GLN A 85 -1.18 6.84 13.52
C GLN A 85 -0.54 7.42 12.25
N GLN A 86 -0.35 6.59 11.21
CA GLN A 86 0.21 7.01 9.93
C GLN A 86 -0.80 7.85 9.14
N VAL A 87 -2.10 7.58 9.27
CA VAL A 87 -3.16 8.43 8.68
C VAL A 87 -3.11 9.84 9.27
N ALA A 88 -2.93 9.96 10.59
CA ALA A 88 -2.77 11.26 11.24
C ALA A 88 -1.52 12.01 10.75
N ALA A 89 -0.40 11.30 10.60
CA ALA A 89 0.83 11.86 10.04
C ALA A 89 0.63 12.33 8.59
N LEU A 90 0.01 11.50 7.76
CA LEU A 90 -0.31 11.82 6.36
C LEU A 90 -1.19 13.08 6.26
N ARG A 91 -2.25 13.16 7.08
CA ARG A 91 -3.12 14.34 7.15
C ARG A 91 -2.33 15.61 7.48
N ASN A 92 -1.39 15.53 8.41
CA ASN A 92 -0.57 16.68 8.80
C ASN A 92 0.38 17.08 7.67
N SER A 93 0.97 16.12 6.96
CA SER A 93 1.86 16.37 5.82
C SER A 93 1.16 16.97 4.61
N LEU A 94 -0.07 16.54 4.32
CA LEU A 94 -0.88 17.08 3.21
C LEU A 94 -1.42 18.49 3.51
N GLY A 95 -1.30 18.95 4.76
CA GLY A 95 -1.87 20.20 5.22
C GLY A 95 -3.38 20.09 5.41
N SER A 96 -3.90 20.67 6.50
CA SER A 96 -5.34 20.88 6.60
C SER A 96 -5.72 22.12 5.80
N THR A 97 -6.13 21.95 4.55
CA THR A 97 -6.97 22.94 3.87
C THR A 97 -8.39 22.79 4.41
N ALA A 98 -8.59 23.25 5.65
CA ALA A 98 -9.93 23.50 6.13
C ALA A 98 -10.52 24.60 5.24
N GLY A 99 -11.33 24.20 4.26
CA GLY A 99 -12.10 25.13 3.43
C GLY A 99 -12.95 26.02 4.32
N GLY A 100 -12.83 27.33 4.10
CA GLY A 100 -13.55 28.34 4.85
C GLY A 100 -12.91 29.70 4.64
N HIS A 101 -13.20 30.31 3.49
CA HIS A 101 -13.25 31.75 3.40
C HIS A 101 -14.07 32.23 4.62
N ASP A 102 -13.41 32.97 5.53
CA ASP A 102 -14.02 33.63 6.70
C ASP A 102 -14.18 32.85 8.04
N ARG A 103 -13.15 32.10 8.49
CA ARG A 103 -13.05 31.74 9.92
C ARG A 103 -11.63 31.97 10.46
N PRO A 104 -11.44 32.70 11.59
CA PRO A 104 -10.12 32.94 12.13
C PRO A 104 -9.47 31.60 12.46
N ALA A 105 -8.29 31.37 11.87
CA ALA A 105 -7.51 30.15 12.02
C ALA A 105 -7.43 29.75 13.49
N THR A 106 -8.09 28.65 13.85
CA THR A 106 -7.86 27.98 15.12
C THR A 106 -6.44 27.44 15.07
N LYS A 107 -5.49 28.27 15.51
CA LYS A 107 -4.08 27.93 15.64
C LYS A 107 -4.00 26.57 16.35
N LEU A 108 -3.39 25.60 15.67
CA LEU A 108 -3.13 24.28 16.23
C LEU A 108 -2.55 24.46 17.66
N PRO A 109 -3.02 23.71 18.67
CA PRO A 109 -2.48 23.84 20.02
C PRO A 109 -0.96 23.70 19.98
N LYS A 110 -0.23 24.64 20.60
CA LYS A 110 1.25 24.78 20.51
C LYS A 110 2.03 23.47 20.76
N LYS A 111 1.45 22.52 21.48
CA LYS A 111 2.01 21.17 21.71
C LYS A 111 2.10 20.30 20.46
N PHE A 112 1.29 20.55 19.43
CA PHE A 112 1.38 19.89 18.12
C PHE A 112 2.33 20.62 17.17
N SER A 113 2.72 21.85 17.48
CA SER A 113 3.69 22.65 16.70
C SER A 113 5.14 22.23 16.95
N ARG A 114 5.39 21.46 18.01
CA ARG A 114 6.67 20.83 18.31
C ARG A 114 6.53 19.32 18.19
N LEU A 115 6.31 18.85 16.97
CA LEU A 115 6.92 17.58 16.62
C LEU A 115 8.33 17.96 16.18
N GLU A 116 9.34 17.38 16.85
CA GLU A 116 10.73 17.44 16.39
C GLU A 116 10.72 17.26 14.88
N PRO A 117 11.46 18.08 14.10
CA PRO A 117 11.51 17.90 12.66
C PRO A 117 12.01 16.48 12.43
N SER A 118 11.09 15.57 12.12
CA SER A 118 11.46 14.34 11.48
C SER A 118 12.26 14.78 10.28
N ASN A 119 13.39 14.14 10.04
CA ASN A 119 14.37 14.46 8.99
C ASN A 119 13.77 14.39 7.56
N TRP A 120 12.46 14.31 7.47
CA TRP A 120 11.63 14.35 6.30
C TRP A 120 11.55 15.78 5.77
N GLN A 121 12.35 16.06 4.74
CA GLN A 121 12.15 17.20 3.87
C GLN A 121 11.59 16.71 2.54
N PRO A 122 10.49 17.29 2.02
CA PRO A 122 9.97 16.92 0.71
C PRO A 122 11.01 17.28 -0.35
N ARG A 123 11.59 16.26 -1.00
CA ARG A 123 12.45 16.46 -2.17
C ARG A 123 11.55 16.55 -3.39
N ILE A 124 11.41 17.75 -3.94
CA ILE A 124 10.74 17.95 -5.23
C ILE A 124 11.71 17.39 -6.29
N VAL A 125 11.37 16.24 -6.86
CA VAL A 125 12.08 15.68 -8.01
C VAL A 125 11.25 16.02 -9.25
N CYS A 126 11.77 16.91 -10.09
CA CYS A 126 11.20 17.11 -11.42
C CYS A 126 11.51 15.87 -12.24
N ALA A 127 10.48 15.19 -12.75
CA ALA A 127 10.68 14.18 -13.77
C ALA A 127 11.12 14.91 -15.05
N GLU A 128 12.40 14.78 -15.40
CA GLU A 128 12.91 15.26 -16.68
C GLU A 128 12.35 14.32 -17.77
N GLY A 129 11.40 14.82 -18.55
CA GLY A 129 10.89 14.11 -19.71
C GLY A 129 11.92 14.15 -20.83
N ALA A 130 12.31 12.97 -21.32
CA ALA A 130 13.08 12.77 -22.54
C ALA A 130 12.21 12.07 -23.60
#